data_AF-A0A6A5UKJ1-F1
#
_entry.id   AF-A0A6A5UKJ1-F1
#
_cell.length_a   1.000
_cell.length_b   1.000
_cell.length_c   1.000
_cell.angle_alpha   90.00
_cell.angle_beta   90.00
_cell.angle_gamma   90.00
#
_symmetry.space_group_name_H-M   'P 1'
#
loop_
_entity.id
_entity.type
_entity.pdbx_description
1 polymer ?
#
loop_
_entity_poly.entity_id
_entity_poly.type
_entity_poly.pdbx_seq_one_letter_code
_entity_poly.pdbx_strand_id
1 'polypeptide(L)'
;MTWATKSKAFHVVSDYPTFRYVSVWAGPSLILPSSTSARISWLSLARFKLTDHRQLASYNVDYIDPLSDYPYVGRFNNTRLRWGMFGDSAERAFLKGCADTSASFQHGPNAIAACQEHVMNRNNEGLLQELIRLKEILERMPHAFHTISIGGSGENYVSPAEWVRWAKFSAPLSKRCPATSGLQFPPYLVMDAFLGRKKYDSFLGAEGVHLRAWLPSNLRAFIAAIEYHYSIPEYVKAFGGTRLMGVLDGVVEAYTGERGFMGVHRYKVFGLLECAGNTGRTETNGASGATNGLRPWEQTHEEFSASMKERLEPFRGNRDIEPHEMRGTFEECRYRGKILSRNCVDSDHSRSIAMITLDVQEAGITFQPGDRLAVMPMNSWTECAKVAAALGLDAMLEDQVAFDRGWSRYADHVASVTSTGRSRLTVIDVLRKALFCGRCAW
;
A
#
# COMPACT_ATOMS: atom_id res chain seq x y z
N MET A 1 72.48 -4.82 -10.37
CA MET A 1 72.24 -5.40 -11.70
C MET A 1 70.74 -5.57 -11.90
N THR A 2 70.18 -4.64 -12.67
CA THR A 2 68.94 -4.68 -13.48
C THR A 2 67.72 -5.49 -12.99
N TRP A 3 66.73 -4.76 -12.47
CA TRP A 3 65.30 -5.04 -12.67
C TRP A 3 64.79 -4.11 -13.80
N ALA A 4 64.25 -4.69 -14.86
CA ALA A 4 63.66 -3.95 -15.98
C ALA A 4 62.13 -4.07 -15.95
N THR A 5 61.49 -2.93 -15.78
CA THR A 5 60.06 -2.67 -15.97
C THR A 5 59.69 -2.79 -17.45
N LYS A 6 58.56 -3.46 -17.76
CA LYS A 6 57.85 -3.29 -19.03
C LYS A 6 56.37 -3.06 -18.79
N SER A 7 55.98 -1.81 -19.00
CA SER A 7 54.62 -1.36 -19.29
C SER A 7 54.16 -1.92 -20.65
N LYS A 8 52.89 -2.34 -20.75
CA LYS A 8 52.15 -2.42 -22.00
C LYS A 8 50.77 -1.80 -21.82
N ALA A 9 50.54 -0.74 -22.58
CA ALA A 9 49.25 -0.11 -22.79
C ALA A 9 48.30 -1.07 -23.54
N PHE A 10 47.03 -1.08 -23.16
CA PHE A 10 45.95 -1.67 -23.95
C PHE A 10 45.09 -0.54 -24.53
N HIS A 11 45.06 -0.46 -25.85
CA HIS A 11 44.08 0.29 -26.61
C HIS A 11 42.71 -0.39 -26.48
N VAL A 12 41.69 0.36 -26.10
CA VAL A 12 40.28 -0.07 -26.17
C VAL A 12 39.72 0.40 -27.51
N VAL A 13 39.50 -0.53 -28.43
CA VAL A 13 38.71 -0.31 -29.64
C VAL A 13 37.26 -0.71 -29.32
N SER A 14 36.35 0.24 -29.55
CA SER A 14 34.91 0.08 -29.43
C SER A 14 34.37 -0.54 -30.71
N ASP A 15 33.88 -1.79 -30.64
CA ASP A 15 33.01 -2.35 -31.67
C ASP A 15 31.77 -2.97 -31.01
N TYR A 16 30.59 -2.41 -31.32
CA TYR A 16 29.28 -2.96 -30.98
C TYR A 16 28.86 -4.01 -32.01
N PRO A 17 28.39 -5.22 -31.64
CA PRO A 17 27.67 -6.05 -32.57
C PRO A 17 26.18 -5.71 -32.55
N THR A 18 25.67 -5.31 -33.71
CA THR A 18 24.25 -5.23 -34.03
C THR A 18 23.67 -6.66 -34.08
N PHE A 19 22.78 -7.02 -33.16
CA PHE A 19 22.01 -8.26 -33.25
C PHE A 19 20.77 -8.07 -34.13
N ARG A 20 20.80 -8.62 -35.34
CA ARG A 20 19.58 -8.89 -36.13
C ARG A 20 19.03 -10.27 -35.72
N TYR A 21 17.81 -10.32 -35.21
CA TYR A 21 17.09 -11.59 -35.04
C TYR A 21 16.45 -12.00 -36.37
N VAL A 22 16.92 -13.11 -36.93
CA VAL A 22 16.21 -13.86 -37.98
C VAL A 22 15.23 -14.80 -37.28
N SER A 23 13.98 -14.78 -37.70
CA SER A 23 12.92 -15.69 -37.24
C SER A 23 13.23 -17.11 -37.70
N VAL A 24 13.49 -18.02 -36.76
CA VAL A 24 13.58 -19.46 -37.03
C VAL A 24 12.63 -20.20 -36.11
N TRP A 25 11.85 -21.07 -36.74
CA TRP A 25 10.81 -21.93 -36.20
C TRP A 25 11.22 -22.68 -34.91
N ALA A 26 10.27 -22.82 -34.00
CA ALA A 26 10.43 -23.41 -32.67
C ALA A 26 10.89 -24.88 -32.71
N GLY A 27 12.16 -25.10 -32.33
CA GLY A 27 12.73 -26.38 -31.95
C GLY A 27 13.35 -26.31 -30.54
N PRO A 28 13.80 -27.44 -29.95
CA PRO A 28 14.26 -27.56 -28.55
C PRO A 28 15.49 -26.70 -28.16
N SER A 29 16.04 -25.92 -29.08
CA SER A 29 17.25 -25.12 -28.96
C SER A 29 17.15 -23.93 -27.98
N LEU A 30 15.94 -23.48 -27.61
CA LEU A 30 15.76 -22.37 -26.64
C LEU A 30 15.88 -22.80 -25.16
N ILE A 31 15.79 -24.10 -24.85
CA ILE A 31 15.83 -24.64 -23.46
C ILE A 31 17.23 -24.55 -22.85
N LEU A 32 18.28 -24.77 -23.63
CA LEU A 32 19.65 -24.86 -23.12
C LEU A 32 20.31 -23.50 -22.78
N PRO A 33 20.20 -22.44 -23.61
CA PRO A 33 20.75 -21.13 -23.26
C PRO A 33 20.00 -20.47 -22.09
N SER A 34 18.67 -20.61 -22.05
CA SER A 34 17.82 -20.01 -21.01
C SER A 34 17.93 -20.70 -19.65
N SER A 35 18.06 -22.03 -19.61
CA SER A 35 18.34 -22.77 -18.37
C SER A 35 19.72 -22.46 -17.81
N THR A 36 20.69 -22.11 -18.66
CA THR A 36 22.02 -21.66 -18.24
C THR A 36 21.97 -20.25 -17.64
N SER A 37 21.27 -19.30 -18.26
CA SER A 37 21.04 -17.95 -17.67
C SER A 37 20.22 -17.99 -16.38
N ALA A 38 19.24 -18.90 -16.27
CA ALA A 38 18.51 -19.14 -15.04
C ALA A 38 19.43 -19.69 -13.94
N ARG A 39 20.29 -20.67 -14.25
CA ARG A 39 21.31 -21.18 -13.30
C ARG A 39 22.30 -20.09 -12.86
N ILE A 40 22.75 -19.23 -13.76
CA ILE A 40 23.69 -18.12 -13.46
C ILE A 40 23.03 -17.06 -12.57
N SER A 41 21.71 -16.86 -12.67
CA SER A 41 20.93 -15.97 -11.80
C SER A 41 20.35 -16.64 -10.55
N TRP A 42 20.74 -17.90 -10.25
CA TRP A 42 20.17 -18.74 -9.18
C TRP A 42 18.63 -18.88 -9.26
N LEU A 43 18.09 -18.84 -10.47
CA LEU A 43 16.70 -19.09 -10.80
C LEU A 43 16.57 -20.55 -11.33
N SER A 44 15.72 -21.39 -10.73
CA SER A 44 15.69 -22.84 -11.05
C SER A 44 15.28 -23.18 -12.49
N LEU A 45 15.70 -24.36 -12.98
CA LEU A 45 15.57 -24.88 -14.36
C LEU A 45 14.14 -24.99 -14.93
N ALA A 46 13.08 -24.85 -14.12
CA ALA A 46 11.69 -24.96 -14.59
C ALA A 46 11.15 -23.65 -15.22
N ARG A 47 12.02 -22.68 -15.51
CA ARG A 47 11.66 -21.30 -15.91
C ARG A 47 11.45 -21.05 -17.41
N PHE A 48 10.86 -22.01 -18.11
CA PHE A 48 10.80 -22.01 -19.59
C PHE A 48 9.73 -21.10 -20.22
N LYS A 49 8.87 -20.45 -19.42
CA LYS A 49 7.96 -19.36 -19.85
C LYS A 49 7.76 -18.31 -18.74
N LEU A 50 8.75 -18.19 -17.85
CA LEU A 50 8.61 -17.55 -16.54
C LEU A 50 9.05 -16.10 -16.61
N THR A 51 8.24 -15.28 -17.26
CA THR A 51 8.32 -13.83 -17.13
C THR A 51 7.75 -13.44 -15.77
N ASP A 52 8.63 -13.31 -14.77
CA ASP A 52 8.31 -12.69 -13.48
C ASP A 52 7.68 -11.32 -13.70
N HIS A 53 6.74 -10.90 -12.84
CA HIS A 53 6.18 -9.54 -12.85
C HIS A 53 7.25 -8.45 -13.05
N ARG A 54 8.42 -8.61 -12.43
CA ARG A 54 9.53 -7.67 -12.52
C ARG A 54 10.20 -7.66 -13.88
N GLN A 55 10.28 -8.81 -14.56
CA GLN A 55 10.81 -8.89 -15.92
C GLN A 55 9.87 -8.25 -16.95
N LEU A 56 8.57 -8.23 -16.66
CA LEU A 56 7.56 -7.61 -17.54
C LEU A 56 7.35 -6.12 -17.25
N ALA A 57 7.55 -5.69 -16.01
CA ALA A 57 7.38 -4.30 -15.58
C ALA A 57 8.72 -3.64 -15.24
N SER A 58 9.21 -3.77 -14.01
CA SER A 58 10.34 -2.99 -13.47
C SER A 58 11.66 -3.09 -14.26
N TYR A 59 11.94 -4.21 -14.92
CA TYR A 59 13.15 -4.39 -15.76
C TYR A 59 12.88 -4.16 -17.25
N ASN A 60 11.63 -3.89 -17.62
CA ASN A 60 11.15 -3.66 -18.98
C ASN A 60 10.88 -2.17 -19.26
N VAL A 61 11.58 -1.28 -18.55
CA VAL A 61 11.46 0.17 -18.78
C VAL A 61 12.82 0.80 -19.04
N ASP A 62 12.84 1.78 -19.95
CA ASP A 62 13.93 2.73 -20.13
C ASP A 62 13.55 4.09 -19.58
N TYR A 63 14.55 4.81 -19.08
CA TYR A 63 14.39 6.19 -18.62
C TYR A 63 14.53 7.16 -19.79
N ILE A 64 13.63 8.14 -19.86
CA ILE A 64 13.72 9.21 -20.85
C ILE A 64 14.83 10.17 -20.46
N ASP A 65 14.81 10.65 -19.22
CA ASP A 65 15.86 11.45 -18.60
C ASP A 65 16.42 10.72 -17.37
N PRO A 66 17.60 10.09 -17.47
CA PRO A 66 18.22 9.37 -16.35
C PRO A 66 18.77 10.30 -15.26
N LEU A 67 18.90 11.61 -15.52
CA LEU A 67 19.38 12.59 -14.55
C LEU A 67 18.24 13.22 -13.75
N SER A 68 16.99 12.97 -14.14
CA SER A 68 15.84 13.51 -13.43
C SER A 68 15.63 12.83 -12.08
N ASP A 69 15.69 13.60 -10.99
CA ASP A 69 15.68 13.10 -9.62
C ASP A 69 14.35 13.34 -8.88
N TYR A 70 13.54 14.31 -9.29
CA TYR A 70 12.26 14.64 -8.65
C TYR A 70 11.01 14.13 -9.40
N PRO A 71 10.01 13.53 -8.70
CA PRO A 71 10.08 12.99 -7.33
C PRO A 71 10.92 11.71 -7.21
N TYR A 72 11.17 11.03 -8.33
CA TYR A 72 12.11 9.92 -8.52
C TYR A 72 12.30 9.66 -10.02
N VAL A 73 13.39 8.98 -10.39
CA VAL A 73 13.79 8.73 -11.79
C VAL A 73 12.75 7.87 -12.53
N GLY A 74 12.32 6.76 -11.92
CA GLY A 74 11.47 5.74 -12.56
C GLY A 74 9.97 6.04 -12.62
N ARG A 75 9.57 7.30 -12.60
CA ARG A 75 8.16 7.73 -12.65
C ARG A 75 7.52 7.51 -14.02
N PHE A 76 6.19 7.44 -14.07
CA PHE A 76 5.44 7.08 -15.28
C PHE A 76 5.77 7.96 -16.51
N ASN A 77 5.83 9.28 -16.35
CA ASN A 77 6.11 10.21 -17.44
C ASN A 77 7.59 10.27 -17.86
N ASN A 78 8.49 9.66 -17.08
CA ASN A 78 9.92 9.59 -17.38
C ASN A 78 10.36 8.18 -17.82
N THR A 79 9.42 7.30 -18.12
CA THR A 79 9.71 5.92 -18.54
C THR A 79 9.05 5.55 -19.86
N ARG A 80 9.70 4.67 -20.61
CA ARG A 80 9.17 4.01 -21.81
C ARG A 80 9.23 2.50 -21.64
N LEU A 81 8.18 1.79 -22.06
CA LEU A 81 8.21 0.33 -22.09
C LEU A 81 9.20 -0.13 -23.19
N ARG A 82 10.12 -1.04 -22.87
CA ARG A 82 11.13 -1.51 -23.84
C ARG A 82 10.52 -2.48 -24.85
N TRP A 83 9.73 -3.44 -24.38
CA TRP A 83 9.06 -4.42 -25.22
C TRP A 83 7.64 -4.71 -24.71
N GLY A 84 6.66 -4.54 -25.60
CA GLY A 84 5.29 -5.02 -25.38
C GLY A 84 5.11 -6.41 -25.99
N MET A 85 4.35 -7.27 -25.34
CA MET A 85 3.94 -8.56 -25.90
C MET A 85 2.91 -8.37 -27.02
N PHE A 86 1.97 -7.45 -26.80
CA PHE A 86 0.90 -7.11 -27.74
C PHE A 86 1.06 -5.71 -28.31
N GLY A 87 1.74 -4.82 -27.58
CA GLY A 87 2.02 -3.46 -28.02
C GLY A 87 0.78 -2.56 -28.01
N ASP A 88 -0.29 -2.94 -27.31
CA ASP A 88 -1.46 -2.09 -27.11
C ASP A 88 -1.25 -1.05 -25.99
N SER A 89 -2.11 -0.04 -25.98
CA SER A 89 -2.06 1.05 -24.99
C SER A 89 -2.26 0.56 -23.57
N ALA A 90 -3.18 -0.39 -23.35
CA ALA A 90 -3.50 -0.89 -22.03
C ALA A 90 -2.32 -1.66 -21.42
N GLU A 91 -1.64 -2.52 -22.20
CA GLU A 91 -0.42 -3.20 -21.80
C GLU A 91 0.67 -2.20 -21.41
N ARG A 92 0.93 -1.21 -22.28
CA ARG A 92 1.96 -0.19 -22.01
C ARG A 92 1.66 0.59 -20.74
N ALA A 93 0.44 1.09 -20.59
CA ALA A 93 0.05 1.85 -19.41
C ALA A 93 0.11 0.99 -18.15
N PHE A 94 -0.40 -0.25 -18.19
CA PHE A 94 -0.39 -1.16 -17.05
C PHE A 94 1.03 -1.50 -16.58
N LEU A 95 1.90 -1.92 -17.50
CA LEU A 95 3.28 -2.31 -17.16
C LEU A 95 4.13 -1.13 -16.68
N LYS A 96 3.98 0.04 -17.32
CA LYS A 96 4.59 1.29 -16.83
C LYS A 96 4.08 1.68 -15.45
N GLY A 97 2.77 1.57 -15.20
CA GLY A 97 2.17 1.86 -13.89
C GLY A 97 2.68 0.94 -12.78
N CYS A 98 2.86 -0.35 -13.08
CA CYS A 98 3.48 -1.31 -12.17
C CYS A 98 4.93 -0.93 -11.87
N ALA A 99 5.69 -0.52 -12.89
CA ALA A 99 7.07 -0.06 -12.74
C ALA A 99 7.16 1.26 -11.93
N ASP A 100 6.28 2.22 -12.18
CA ASP A 100 6.19 3.50 -11.46
C ASP A 100 5.86 3.28 -9.98
N THR A 101 4.86 2.45 -9.70
CA THR A 101 4.50 2.07 -8.32
C THR A 101 5.71 1.44 -7.61
N SER A 102 6.50 0.63 -8.32
CA SER A 102 7.75 0.08 -7.78
C SER A 102 8.85 1.11 -7.55
N ALA A 103 9.03 2.04 -8.49
CA ALA A 103 10.02 3.09 -8.38
C ALA A 103 9.70 4.06 -7.24
N SER A 104 8.42 4.30 -6.94
CA SER A 104 8.00 5.14 -5.82
C SER A 104 8.50 4.63 -4.45
N PHE A 105 8.77 3.33 -4.31
CA PHE A 105 9.32 2.70 -3.11
C PHE A 105 10.84 2.52 -3.14
N GLN A 106 11.57 3.04 -4.14
CA GLN A 106 13.00 2.75 -4.33
C GLN A 106 13.89 3.12 -3.11
N HIS A 107 13.48 4.10 -2.31
CA HIS A 107 14.20 4.51 -1.10
C HIS A 107 13.75 3.79 0.18
N GLY A 108 12.67 3.00 0.10
CA GLY A 108 12.11 2.25 1.23
C GLY A 108 13.10 1.28 1.89
N PRO A 109 13.86 0.46 1.13
CA PRO A 109 14.86 -0.43 1.71
C PRO A 109 15.91 0.28 2.57
N ASN A 110 16.34 1.47 2.16
CA ASN A 110 17.32 2.27 2.93
C ASN A 110 16.68 2.81 4.22
N ALA A 111 15.47 3.38 4.15
CA ALA A 111 14.75 3.85 5.34
C ALA A 111 14.49 2.73 6.35
N ILE A 112 14.15 1.53 5.88
CA ILE A 112 13.93 0.34 6.72
C ILE A 112 15.23 -0.09 7.42
N ALA A 113 16.34 -0.17 6.68
CA ALA A 113 17.64 -0.52 7.25
C ALA A 113 18.08 0.51 8.31
N ALA A 114 17.93 1.81 8.00
CA ALA A 114 18.25 2.89 8.92
C ALA A 114 17.39 2.84 10.20
N CYS A 115 16.10 2.47 10.10
CA CYS A 115 15.27 2.22 11.28
C CYS A 115 15.87 1.13 12.19
N GLN A 116 16.32 0.01 11.62
CA GLN A 116 16.94 -1.09 12.39
C GLN A 116 18.27 -0.66 13.01
N GLU A 117 19.09 0.13 12.30
CA GLU A 117 20.33 0.70 12.84
C GLU A 117 20.07 1.66 14.00
N HIS A 118 19.02 2.50 13.92
CA HIS A 118 18.65 3.38 15.01
C HIS A 118 18.12 2.63 16.23
N VAL A 119 17.36 1.56 16.04
CA VAL A 119 16.96 0.66 17.14
C VAL A 119 18.17 -0.01 17.78
N MET A 120 19.09 -0.54 16.98
CA MET A 120 20.34 -1.14 17.46
C MET A 120 21.15 -0.17 18.33
N ASN A 121 21.25 1.08 17.90
CA ASN A 121 21.99 2.14 18.61
C ASN A 121 21.17 2.86 19.70
N ARG A 122 19.92 2.45 19.94
CA ARG A 122 18.98 3.12 20.88
C ARG A 122 18.80 4.62 20.59
N ASN A 123 18.87 5.01 19.31
CA ASN A 123 18.68 6.38 18.87
C ASN A 123 17.22 6.64 18.50
N ASN A 124 16.42 7.08 19.47
CA ASN A 124 14.98 7.28 19.30
C ASN A 124 14.64 8.44 18.35
N GLU A 125 15.42 9.53 18.35
CA GLU A 125 15.18 10.64 17.43
C GLU A 125 15.54 10.26 15.99
N GLY A 126 16.64 9.52 15.79
CA GLY A 126 16.97 8.96 14.48
C GLY A 126 15.89 8.01 13.96
N LEU A 127 15.39 7.11 14.82
CA LEU A 127 14.28 6.22 14.47
C LEU A 127 13.02 7.00 14.07
N LEU A 128 12.70 8.06 14.79
CA LEU A 128 11.55 8.91 14.47
C LEU A 128 11.69 9.54 13.08
N GLN A 129 12.86 10.09 12.74
CA GLN A 129 13.10 10.69 11.43
C GLN A 129 12.97 9.67 10.29
N GLU A 130 13.55 8.47 10.47
CA GLU A 130 13.47 7.43 9.43
C GLU A 130 12.07 6.83 9.30
N LEU A 131 11.28 6.76 10.38
CA LEU A 131 9.87 6.38 10.31
C LEU A 131 9.02 7.44 9.60
N ILE A 132 9.28 8.73 9.80
CA ILE A 132 8.64 9.82 9.05
C ILE A 132 8.98 9.67 7.56
N ARG A 133 10.26 9.47 7.24
CA ARG A 133 10.72 9.26 5.85
C ARG A 133 10.07 8.04 5.21
N LEU A 134 9.97 6.91 5.93
CA LEU A 134 9.30 5.71 5.43
C LEU A 134 7.80 5.96 5.19
N LYS A 135 7.12 6.67 6.09
CA LYS A 135 5.73 7.08 5.93
C LYS A 135 5.54 7.90 4.66
N GLU A 136 6.38 8.91 4.42
CA GLU A 136 6.31 9.72 3.20
C GLU A 136 6.53 8.90 1.92
N ILE A 137 7.41 7.90 1.95
CA ILE A 137 7.62 6.99 0.81
C ILE A 137 6.35 6.18 0.54
N LEU A 138 5.71 5.66 1.58
CA LEU A 138 4.46 4.90 1.46
C LEU A 138 3.29 5.76 0.96
N GLU A 139 3.20 7.00 1.40
CA GLU A 139 2.16 7.96 0.97
C GLU A 139 2.28 8.36 -0.51
N ARG A 140 3.48 8.24 -1.10
CA ARG A 140 3.67 8.45 -2.54
C ARG A 140 3.14 7.28 -3.38
N MET A 141 3.10 6.07 -2.83
CA MET A 141 2.72 4.86 -3.58
C MET A 141 1.29 4.93 -4.14
N PRO A 142 0.26 5.38 -3.39
CA PRO A 142 -1.06 5.65 -3.95
C PRO A 142 -1.03 6.58 -5.17
N HIS A 143 -0.28 7.68 -5.12
CA HIS A 143 -0.18 8.63 -6.23
C HIS A 143 0.48 8.00 -7.47
N ALA A 144 1.57 7.28 -7.27
CA ALA A 144 2.22 6.50 -8.32
C ALA A 144 1.26 5.47 -8.92
N PHE A 145 0.50 4.78 -8.07
CA PHE A 145 -0.50 3.82 -8.53
C PHE A 145 -1.67 4.50 -9.25
N HIS A 146 -2.01 5.74 -8.91
CA HIS A 146 -2.98 6.59 -9.61
C HIS A 146 -2.52 7.10 -10.97
N THR A 147 -1.25 6.94 -11.35
CA THR A 147 -0.83 7.27 -12.72
C THR A 147 -1.49 6.38 -13.74
N ILE A 148 -1.89 5.14 -13.41
CA ILE A 148 -2.80 4.35 -14.25
C ILE A 148 -4.26 4.69 -13.96
N SER A 149 -5.02 4.94 -15.03
CA SER A 149 -6.42 5.31 -14.95
C SER A 149 -7.31 4.22 -15.53
N ILE A 150 -8.45 3.98 -14.89
CA ILE A 150 -9.56 3.20 -15.46
C ILE A 150 -10.68 4.13 -16.00
N GLY A 151 -10.49 5.44 -15.94
CA GLY A 151 -11.47 6.49 -16.26
C GLY A 151 -11.65 6.81 -17.75
N GLY A 152 -11.54 5.81 -18.63
CA GLY A 152 -12.02 5.87 -20.01
C GLY A 152 -11.23 6.70 -21.04
N SER A 153 -10.15 7.42 -20.66
CA SER A 153 -9.39 8.25 -21.63
C SER A 153 -7.97 8.61 -21.18
N GLY A 154 -7.13 9.00 -22.16
CA GLY A 154 -5.75 9.45 -21.96
C GLY A 154 -4.69 8.36 -22.16
N GLU A 155 -3.41 8.74 -22.25
CA GLU A 155 -2.27 7.81 -22.44
C GLU A 155 -2.08 6.83 -21.26
N ASN A 156 -2.65 7.20 -20.13
CA ASN A 156 -2.60 6.47 -18.87
C ASN A 156 -3.77 5.51 -18.69
N TYR A 157 -4.69 5.48 -19.64
CA TYR A 157 -5.88 4.65 -19.56
C TYR A 157 -5.53 3.18 -19.79
N VAL A 158 -5.87 2.34 -18.80
CA VAL A 158 -5.82 0.90 -18.90
C VAL A 158 -7.23 0.43 -19.24
N SER A 159 -7.50 0.24 -20.53
CA SER A 159 -8.75 -0.37 -20.99
C SER A 159 -8.87 -1.79 -20.41
N PRO A 160 -9.87 -2.06 -19.55
CA PRO A 160 -9.99 -3.39 -18.94
C PRO A 160 -10.15 -4.50 -19.98
N ALA A 161 -10.89 -4.23 -21.06
CA ALA A 161 -11.13 -5.19 -22.14
C ALA A 161 -9.84 -5.55 -22.90
N GLU A 162 -8.98 -4.56 -23.18
CA GLU A 162 -7.68 -4.80 -23.82
C GLU A 162 -6.71 -5.50 -22.85
N TRP A 163 -6.66 -5.03 -21.60
CA TRP A 163 -5.79 -5.57 -20.56
C TRP A 163 -6.02 -7.06 -20.30
N VAL A 164 -7.25 -7.56 -20.41
CA VAL A 164 -7.57 -8.99 -20.24
C VAL A 164 -6.72 -9.88 -21.14
N ARG A 165 -6.38 -9.43 -22.36
CA ARG A 165 -5.50 -10.19 -23.27
C ARG A 165 -4.11 -10.38 -22.67
N TRP A 166 -3.50 -9.29 -22.19
CA TRP A 166 -2.22 -9.34 -21.50
C TRP A 166 -2.28 -10.21 -20.25
N ALA A 167 -3.36 -10.08 -19.50
CA ALA A 167 -3.47 -10.79 -18.24
C ALA A 167 -3.68 -12.31 -18.42
N LYS A 168 -4.42 -12.75 -19.45
CA LYS A 168 -4.51 -14.17 -19.84
C LYS A 168 -3.17 -14.71 -20.33
N PHE A 169 -2.37 -13.89 -21.03
CA PHE A 169 -1.02 -14.28 -21.45
C PHE A 169 -0.07 -14.50 -20.28
N SER A 170 -0.19 -13.69 -19.22
CA SER A 170 0.65 -13.76 -18.02
C SER A 170 0.19 -14.76 -16.96
N ALA A 171 -0.84 -15.56 -17.28
CA ALA A 171 -1.30 -16.67 -16.45
C ALA A 171 -0.23 -17.80 -16.35
N PRO A 172 -0.22 -18.57 -15.25
CA PRO A 172 0.78 -19.62 -15.07
C PRO A 172 0.55 -20.74 -16.09
N LEU A 173 1.63 -21.28 -16.65
CA LEU A 173 1.54 -22.41 -17.58
C LEU A 173 1.13 -23.74 -16.94
N SER A 174 1.38 -23.88 -15.65
CA SER A 174 1.09 -25.10 -14.89
C SER A 174 1.05 -24.79 -13.40
N LYS A 175 0.47 -25.70 -12.62
CA LYS A 175 0.45 -25.63 -11.14
C LYS A 175 1.84 -25.63 -10.49
N ARG A 176 2.91 -25.93 -11.24
CA ARG A 176 4.30 -25.96 -10.73
C ARG A 176 5.03 -24.62 -10.90
N CYS A 177 4.40 -23.66 -11.57
CA CYS A 177 4.97 -22.34 -11.83
C CYS A 177 4.09 -21.28 -11.18
N PRO A 178 4.68 -20.30 -10.49
CA PRO A 178 3.91 -19.18 -9.97
C PRO A 178 3.37 -18.38 -11.13
N ALA A 179 2.22 -17.77 -10.93
CA ALA A 179 1.68 -16.84 -11.88
C ALA A 179 2.43 -15.50 -11.84
N THR A 180 2.41 -14.74 -12.93
CA THR A 180 2.77 -13.33 -12.89
C THR A 180 1.70 -12.61 -12.07
N SER A 181 2.04 -12.24 -10.84
CA SER A 181 1.09 -11.68 -9.87
C SER A 181 1.60 -10.35 -9.31
N GLY A 182 0.69 -9.42 -9.05
CA GLY A 182 0.99 -8.21 -8.30
C GLY A 182 1.52 -8.51 -6.89
N LEU A 183 1.24 -9.68 -6.31
CA LEU A 183 1.82 -10.10 -5.03
C LEU A 183 3.34 -10.33 -5.09
N GLN A 184 3.92 -10.49 -6.30
CA GLN A 184 5.37 -10.53 -6.48
C GLN A 184 6.02 -9.15 -6.33
N PHE A 185 5.21 -8.11 -6.12
CA PHE A 185 5.65 -6.76 -5.84
C PHE A 185 6.41 -6.70 -4.50
N PRO A 186 7.74 -6.46 -4.51
CA PRO A 186 8.57 -6.63 -3.31
C PRO A 186 8.13 -5.84 -2.07
N PRO A 187 7.57 -4.62 -2.17
CA PRO A 187 7.12 -3.87 -1.01
C PRO A 187 6.09 -4.60 -0.14
N TYR A 188 5.25 -5.49 -0.69
CA TYR A 188 4.31 -6.25 0.14
C TYR A 188 5.03 -7.12 1.17
N LEU A 189 5.98 -7.92 0.73
CA LEU A 189 6.70 -8.85 1.62
C LEU A 189 7.73 -8.14 2.50
N VAL A 190 8.31 -7.04 2.02
CA VAL A 190 9.21 -6.20 2.81
C VAL A 190 8.46 -5.51 3.94
N MET A 191 7.27 -4.95 3.68
CA MET A 191 6.46 -4.31 4.71
C MET A 191 5.85 -5.32 5.68
N ASP A 192 5.47 -6.52 5.20
CA ASP A 192 5.03 -7.62 6.08
C ASP A 192 6.13 -7.98 7.09
N ALA A 193 7.39 -8.08 6.64
CA ALA A 193 8.53 -8.31 7.51
C ALA A 193 8.78 -7.13 8.48
N PHE A 194 8.80 -5.90 7.96
CA PHE A 194 9.07 -4.68 8.74
C PHE A 194 8.04 -4.44 9.85
N LEU A 195 6.76 -4.62 9.54
CA LEU A 195 5.66 -4.49 10.49
C LEU A 195 5.44 -5.76 11.33
N GLY A 196 6.23 -6.82 11.08
CA GLY A 196 6.22 -8.04 11.89
C GLY A 196 4.94 -8.86 11.75
N ARG A 197 4.34 -8.93 10.55
CA ARG A 197 3.16 -9.74 10.25
C ARG A 197 3.38 -11.20 10.68
N LYS A 198 2.47 -11.73 11.51
CA LYS A 198 2.56 -13.09 12.06
C LYS A 198 1.57 -14.09 11.46
N LYS A 199 0.42 -13.61 10.95
CA LYS A 199 -0.65 -14.45 10.40
C LYS A 199 -0.69 -14.34 8.87
N TYR A 200 -0.90 -15.47 8.22
CA TYR A 200 -0.95 -15.64 6.76
C TYR A 200 -2.08 -16.61 6.36
N ASP A 201 -3.19 -16.57 7.10
CA ASP A 201 -4.30 -17.54 6.99
C ASP A 201 -5.23 -17.20 5.80
N SER A 202 -5.28 -15.93 5.40
CA SER A 202 -5.98 -15.46 4.20
C SER A 202 -5.35 -16.02 2.94
N PHE A 203 -6.15 -16.17 1.89
CA PHE A 203 -5.69 -16.65 0.58
C PHE A 203 -4.45 -15.87 0.08
N LEU A 204 -4.53 -14.53 0.08
CA LEU A 204 -3.42 -13.67 -0.32
C LEU A 204 -2.24 -13.70 0.67
N GLY A 205 -2.49 -14.04 1.94
CA GLY A 205 -1.44 -14.31 2.93
C GLY A 205 -0.63 -15.55 2.57
N ALA A 206 -1.31 -16.68 2.39
CA ALA A 206 -0.69 -17.94 2.00
C ALA A 206 0.04 -17.84 0.65
N GLU A 207 -0.59 -17.20 -0.34
CA GLU A 207 0.01 -16.99 -1.66
C GLU A 207 1.24 -16.06 -1.59
N GLY A 208 1.23 -15.03 -0.73
CA GLY A 208 2.41 -14.19 -0.50
C GLY A 208 3.62 -15.00 0.01
N VAL A 209 3.40 -15.92 0.95
CA VAL A 209 4.44 -16.83 1.45
C VAL A 209 4.93 -17.77 0.35
N HIS A 210 4.02 -18.33 -0.45
CA HIS A 210 4.37 -19.16 -1.60
C HIS A 210 5.26 -18.40 -2.60
N LEU A 211 4.86 -17.19 -2.98
CA LEU A 211 5.57 -16.35 -3.95
C LEU A 211 6.93 -15.85 -3.44
N ARG A 212 7.12 -15.71 -2.12
CA ARG A 212 8.41 -15.36 -1.53
C ARG A 212 9.51 -16.33 -1.94
N ALA A 213 9.22 -17.64 -2.06
CA ALA A 213 10.19 -18.64 -2.50
C ALA A 213 10.71 -18.41 -3.92
N TRP A 214 9.96 -17.66 -4.74
CA TRP A 214 10.28 -17.37 -6.13
C TRP A 214 11.04 -16.06 -6.34
N LEU A 215 11.13 -15.23 -5.30
CA LEU A 215 11.97 -14.03 -5.30
C LEU A 215 13.47 -14.40 -5.45
N PRO A 216 14.30 -13.49 -5.99
CA PRO A 216 15.72 -13.74 -6.13
C PRO A 216 16.35 -13.77 -4.74
N SER A 217 17.47 -14.46 -4.63
CA SER A 217 18.12 -14.75 -3.35
C SER A 217 18.42 -13.51 -2.53
N ASN A 218 18.84 -12.41 -3.15
CA ASN A 218 19.13 -11.15 -2.46
C ASN A 218 17.89 -10.54 -1.81
N LEU A 219 16.72 -10.55 -2.46
CA LEU A 219 15.49 -10.04 -1.85
C LEU A 219 15.00 -10.95 -0.71
N ARG A 220 15.10 -12.27 -0.90
CA ARG A 220 14.74 -13.22 0.16
C ARG A 220 15.62 -13.04 1.40
N ALA A 221 16.92 -12.87 1.20
CA ALA A 221 17.88 -12.60 2.27
C ALA A 221 17.60 -11.27 2.96
N PHE A 222 17.29 -10.22 2.21
CA PHE A 222 16.94 -8.92 2.77
C PHE A 222 15.67 -8.98 3.64
N ILE A 223 14.59 -9.60 3.15
CA ILE A 223 13.36 -9.77 3.93
C ILE A 223 13.63 -10.60 5.19
N ALA A 224 14.43 -11.67 5.09
CA ALA A 224 14.80 -12.47 6.26
C ALA A 224 15.60 -11.65 7.29
N ALA A 225 16.54 -10.82 6.85
CA ALA A 225 17.31 -9.95 7.75
C ALA A 225 16.41 -8.95 8.51
N ILE A 226 15.35 -8.44 7.86
CA ILE A 226 14.36 -7.59 8.51
C ILE A 226 13.61 -8.38 9.60
N GLU A 227 13.17 -9.60 9.32
CA GLU A 227 12.41 -10.42 10.27
C GLU A 227 13.23 -10.86 11.49
N TYR A 228 14.51 -11.15 11.31
CA TYR A 228 15.36 -11.71 12.37
C TYR A 228 15.98 -10.67 13.30
N HIS A 229 16.07 -9.41 12.88
CA HIS A 229 16.84 -8.40 13.61
C HIS A 229 15.99 -7.17 13.95
N TYR A 230 16.16 -6.65 15.17
CA TYR A 230 15.65 -5.34 15.61
C TYR A 230 14.21 -5.03 15.19
N SER A 231 13.25 -5.77 15.73
CA SER A 231 11.82 -5.56 15.46
C SER A 231 11.39 -4.14 15.86
N ILE A 232 11.10 -3.29 14.87
CA ILE A 232 10.71 -1.90 15.09
C ILE A 232 9.38 -1.81 15.86
N PRO A 233 8.31 -2.55 15.49
CA PRO A 233 7.05 -2.49 16.23
C PRO A 233 7.20 -2.90 17.70
N GLU A 234 7.98 -3.95 17.98
CA GLU A 234 8.22 -4.42 19.35
C GLU A 234 9.04 -3.41 20.15
N TYR A 235 10.08 -2.81 19.55
CA TYR A 235 10.88 -1.77 20.20
C TYR A 235 10.04 -0.52 20.53
N VAL A 236 9.26 -0.01 19.56
CA VAL A 236 8.40 1.16 19.76
C VAL A 236 7.37 0.91 20.87
N LYS A 237 6.75 -0.27 20.86
CA LYS A 237 5.79 -0.69 21.90
C LYS A 237 6.44 -0.78 23.28
N ALA A 238 7.65 -1.34 23.37
CA ALA A 238 8.38 -1.46 24.63
C ALA A 238 8.86 -0.10 25.17
N PHE A 239 9.25 0.82 24.28
CA PHE A 239 9.68 2.17 24.64
C PHE A 239 8.52 3.02 25.15
N GLY A 240 7.32 2.89 24.56
CA GLY A 240 6.10 3.58 25.02
C GLY A 240 6.07 5.09 24.74
N GLY A 241 6.98 5.61 23.92
CA GLY A 241 7.01 7.03 23.55
C GLY A 241 5.90 7.39 22.56
N THR A 242 5.06 8.35 22.92
CA THR A 242 3.88 8.78 22.13
C THR A 242 4.23 9.20 20.70
N ARG A 243 5.34 9.93 20.50
CA ARG A 243 5.82 10.34 19.16
C ARG A 243 6.16 9.14 18.27
N LEU A 244 6.88 8.16 18.81
CA LEU A 244 7.27 6.96 18.06
C LEU A 244 6.08 6.04 17.78
N MET A 245 5.16 5.89 18.74
CA MET A 245 3.91 5.16 18.52
C MET A 245 3.05 5.83 17.45
N GLY A 246 2.92 7.15 17.50
CA GLY A 246 2.13 7.92 16.53
C GLY A 246 2.68 7.82 15.10
N VAL A 247 4.00 7.94 14.90
CA VAL A 247 4.58 7.80 13.55
C VAL A 247 4.48 6.35 13.05
N LEU A 248 4.66 5.34 13.91
CA LEU A 248 4.49 3.93 13.52
C LEU A 248 3.04 3.66 13.08
N ASP A 249 2.07 4.20 13.83
CA ASP A 249 0.67 4.16 13.44
C ASP A 249 0.42 4.84 12.09
N GLY A 250 1.11 5.95 11.81
CA GLY A 250 1.08 6.62 10.52
C GLY A 250 1.67 5.78 9.39
N VAL A 251 2.75 5.02 9.63
CA VAL A 251 3.31 4.05 8.67
C VAL A 251 2.31 2.93 8.37
N VAL A 252 1.66 2.39 9.41
CA VAL A 252 0.62 1.36 9.28
C VAL A 252 -0.56 1.90 8.45
N GLU A 253 -1.01 3.13 8.72
CA GLU A 253 -2.09 3.77 7.97
C GLU A 253 -1.71 4.02 6.50
N ALA A 254 -0.50 4.54 6.24
CA ALA A 254 -0.02 4.80 4.89
C ALA A 254 0.08 3.51 4.03
N TYR A 255 0.43 2.38 4.65
CA TYR A 255 0.56 1.11 3.95
C TYR A 255 -0.75 0.31 3.88
N THR A 256 -1.32 -0.07 5.03
CA THR A 256 -2.46 -0.99 5.15
C THR A 256 -3.78 -0.27 5.43
N GLY A 257 -3.76 1.02 5.75
CA GLY A 257 -4.97 1.81 5.96
C GLY A 257 -5.87 1.85 4.74
N GLU A 258 -7.14 2.20 4.98
CA GLU A 258 -8.17 2.24 3.94
C GLU A 258 -7.88 3.28 2.86
N ARG A 259 -7.20 4.37 3.24
CA ARG A 259 -6.70 5.41 2.33
C ARG A 259 -5.23 5.21 1.95
N GLY A 260 -4.56 4.25 2.57
CA GLY A 260 -3.19 3.86 2.26
C GLY A 260 -3.08 3.06 0.96
N PHE A 261 -1.87 2.61 0.67
CA PHE A 261 -1.56 1.89 -0.56
C PHE A 261 -2.44 0.66 -0.78
N MET A 262 -2.64 -0.17 0.25
CA MET A 262 -3.44 -1.40 0.12
C MET A 262 -4.93 -1.12 -0.13
N GLY A 263 -5.52 -0.12 0.53
CA GLY A 263 -6.90 0.27 0.31
C GLY A 263 -7.14 0.81 -1.11
N VAL A 264 -6.25 1.70 -1.57
CA VAL A 264 -6.29 2.22 -2.95
C VAL A 264 -6.09 1.10 -3.98
N HIS A 265 -5.15 0.18 -3.71
CA HIS A 265 -4.94 -1.00 -4.55
C HIS A 265 -6.20 -1.86 -4.65
N ARG A 266 -6.85 -2.15 -3.51
CA ARG A 266 -8.09 -2.95 -3.45
C ARG A 266 -9.19 -2.37 -4.33
N TYR A 267 -9.44 -1.06 -4.26
CA TYR A 267 -10.49 -0.42 -5.06
C TYR A 267 -10.18 -0.40 -6.57
N LYS A 268 -8.92 -0.15 -6.95
CA LYS A 268 -8.58 -0.14 -8.37
C LYS A 268 -8.64 -1.55 -8.99
N VAL A 269 -8.15 -2.55 -8.27
CA VAL A 269 -8.22 -3.94 -8.71
C VAL A 269 -9.67 -4.39 -8.82
N PHE A 270 -10.54 -3.98 -7.90
CA PHE A 270 -11.98 -4.23 -8.00
C PHE A 270 -12.57 -3.74 -9.32
N GLY A 271 -12.36 -2.46 -9.67
CA GLY A 271 -12.90 -1.90 -10.93
C GLY A 271 -12.33 -2.57 -12.19
N LEU A 272 -11.04 -2.92 -12.19
CA LEU A 272 -10.42 -3.63 -13.30
C LEU A 272 -10.95 -5.07 -13.44
N LEU A 273 -11.13 -5.77 -12.33
CA LEU A 273 -11.61 -7.16 -12.31
C LEU A 273 -13.11 -7.29 -12.53
N GLU A 274 -13.92 -6.30 -12.17
CA GLU A 274 -15.35 -6.28 -12.50
C GLU A 274 -15.56 -6.31 -14.02
N CYS A 275 -14.88 -5.42 -14.75
CA CYS A 275 -14.92 -5.42 -16.21
C CYS A 275 -14.32 -6.70 -16.82
N ALA A 276 -13.23 -7.22 -16.24
CA ALA A 276 -12.61 -8.47 -16.71
C ALA A 276 -13.51 -9.70 -16.47
N GLY A 277 -14.19 -9.75 -15.33
CA GLY A 277 -15.17 -10.78 -14.97
C GLY A 277 -16.31 -10.85 -15.96
N ASN A 278 -16.92 -9.69 -16.22
CA ASN A 278 -18.02 -9.56 -17.18
C ASN A 278 -17.61 -9.86 -18.64
N THR A 279 -16.32 -9.86 -18.95
CA THR A 279 -15.76 -10.21 -20.28
C THR A 279 -15.15 -11.61 -20.35
N GLY A 280 -15.43 -12.47 -19.35
CA GLY A 280 -15.09 -13.89 -19.38
C GLY A 280 -13.72 -14.23 -18.79
N ARG A 281 -13.28 -13.49 -17.76
CA ARG A 281 -12.15 -13.88 -16.89
C ARG A 281 -12.65 -14.18 -15.48
N THR A 282 -12.60 -15.42 -15.05
CA THR A 282 -13.19 -15.88 -13.79
C THR A 282 -12.25 -15.82 -12.58
N GLU A 283 -10.98 -15.42 -12.75
CA GLU A 283 -9.99 -15.36 -11.66
C GLU A 283 -8.79 -14.47 -12.01
N THR A 284 -8.08 -13.99 -10.99
CA THR A 284 -6.77 -13.35 -11.15
C THR A 284 -5.69 -14.38 -11.49
N ASN A 285 -4.52 -13.90 -11.91
CA ASN A 285 -3.36 -14.77 -12.14
C ASN A 285 -2.96 -15.55 -10.87
N GLY A 286 -3.11 -14.95 -9.69
CA GLY A 286 -2.88 -15.64 -8.41
C GLY A 286 -4.04 -16.55 -7.97
N ALA A 287 -4.98 -16.89 -8.86
CA ALA A 287 -6.18 -17.70 -8.59
C ALA A 287 -7.21 -17.09 -7.60
N SER A 288 -7.03 -15.83 -7.18
CA SER A 288 -8.05 -15.08 -6.45
C SER A 288 -9.33 -14.93 -7.31
N GLY A 289 -10.50 -15.22 -6.73
CA GLY A 289 -11.80 -15.16 -7.43
C GLY A 289 -12.28 -16.47 -8.06
N ALA A 290 -11.46 -17.53 -8.04
CA ALA A 290 -11.72 -18.81 -8.73
C ALA A 290 -13.00 -19.55 -8.31
N THR A 291 -13.52 -19.27 -7.10
CA THR A 291 -14.64 -20.03 -6.52
C THR A 291 -16.01 -19.41 -6.77
N ASN A 292 -16.06 -18.14 -7.17
CA ASN A 292 -17.30 -17.43 -7.50
C ASN A 292 -17.39 -17.16 -9.00
N GLY A 293 -17.93 -18.12 -9.75
CA GLY A 293 -18.04 -18.04 -11.21
C GLY A 293 -18.97 -16.93 -11.75
N LEU A 294 -19.83 -16.34 -10.89
CA LEU A 294 -20.74 -15.26 -11.29
C LEU A 294 -20.15 -13.87 -11.01
N ARG A 295 -19.46 -13.70 -9.86
CA ARG A 295 -18.88 -12.41 -9.42
C ARG A 295 -17.49 -12.59 -8.82
N PRO A 296 -16.48 -12.99 -9.61
CA PRO A 296 -15.12 -13.28 -9.12
C PRO A 296 -14.41 -12.05 -8.52
N TRP A 297 -14.80 -10.84 -8.93
CA TRP A 297 -14.27 -9.59 -8.38
C TRP A 297 -14.72 -9.31 -6.94
N GLU A 298 -15.91 -9.76 -6.53
CA GLU A 298 -16.39 -9.63 -5.14
C GLU A 298 -15.57 -10.53 -4.21
N GLN A 299 -15.35 -11.79 -4.60
CA GLN A 299 -14.45 -12.69 -3.85
C GLN A 299 -13.04 -12.11 -3.75
N THR A 300 -12.51 -11.56 -4.85
CA THR A 300 -11.18 -10.94 -4.83
C THR A 300 -11.14 -9.76 -3.83
N HIS A 301 -12.21 -8.96 -3.77
CA HIS A 301 -12.36 -7.87 -2.80
C HIS A 301 -12.34 -8.37 -1.34
N GLU A 302 -13.06 -9.45 -1.05
CA GLU A 302 -13.08 -10.10 0.27
C GLU A 302 -11.68 -10.61 0.65
N GLU A 303 -10.96 -11.24 -0.28
CA GLU A 303 -9.60 -11.72 -0.02
C GLU A 303 -8.61 -10.59 0.26
N PHE A 304 -8.73 -9.44 -0.44
CA PHE A 304 -7.98 -8.23 -0.10
C PHE A 304 -8.32 -7.71 1.30
N SER A 305 -9.61 -7.65 1.64
CA SER A 305 -10.10 -7.24 2.96
C SER A 305 -9.53 -8.13 4.07
N ALA A 306 -9.60 -9.46 3.91
CA ALA A 306 -9.04 -10.42 4.84
C ALA A 306 -7.52 -10.23 5.01
N SER A 307 -6.78 -10.04 3.92
CA SER A 307 -5.33 -9.82 3.99
C SER A 307 -4.95 -8.49 4.66
N MET A 308 -5.78 -7.45 4.54
CA MET A 308 -5.59 -6.19 5.25
C MET A 308 -5.89 -6.36 6.75
N LYS A 309 -6.94 -7.10 7.12
CA LYS A 309 -7.26 -7.40 8.52
C LYS A 309 -6.10 -8.05 9.25
N GLU A 310 -5.49 -9.08 8.66
CA GLU A 310 -4.35 -9.78 9.26
C GLU A 310 -3.16 -8.87 9.56
N ARG A 311 -2.95 -7.84 8.74
CA ARG A 311 -1.89 -6.85 8.91
C ARG A 311 -2.24 -5.77 9.93
N LEU A 312 -3.52 -5.41 10.05
CA LEU A 312 -3.99 -4.41 11.00
C LEU A 312 -4.17 -4.98 12.41
N GLU A 313 -4.53 -6.26 12.55
CA GLU A 313 -4.84 -6.90 13.83
C GLU A 313 -3.75 -6.69 14.91
N PRO A 314 -2.43 -6.82 14.63
CA PRO A 314 -1.39 -6.60 15.64
C PRO A 314 -1.37 -5.17 16.22
N PHE A 315 -1.85 -4.20 15.45
CA PHE A 315 -1.84 -2.77 15.80
C PHE A 315 -3.20 -2.27 16.28
N ARG A 316 -4.29 -2.93 15.88
CA ARG A 316 -5.66 -2.45 16.03
C ARG A 316 -6.57 -3.40 16.81
N GLY A 317 -6.06 -4.57 17.21
CA GLY A 317 -6.83 -5.64 17.85
C GLY A 317 -7.74 -6.37 16.85
N ASN A 318 -8.46 -7.37 17.36
CA ASN A 318 -9.47 -8.07 16.57
C ASN A 318 -10.66 -7.14 16.33
N ARG A 319 -11.09 -6.99 15.07
CA ARG A 319 -12.20 -6.14 14.67
C ARG A 319 -13.23 -6.95 13.90
N ASP A 320 -14.48 -6.80 14.31
CA ASP A 320 -15.62 -7.50 13.69
C ASP A 320 -16.13 -6.83 12.40
N ILE A 321 -15.43 -5.82 11.89
CA ILE A 321 -15.82 -5.06 10.68
C ILE A 321 -14.81 -5.26 9.57
N GLU A 322 -15.29 -5.27 8.34
CA GLU A 322 -14.45 -5.29 7.15
C GLU A 322 -13.80 -3.92 6.89
N PRO A 323 -12.58 -3.86 6.32
CA PRO A 323 -11.93 -2.60 6.01
C PRO A 323 -12.78 -1.63 5.17
N HIS A 324 -13.55 -2.14 4.21
CA HIS A 324 -14.44 -1.32 3.38
C HIS A 324 -15.63 -0.74 4.16
N GLU A 325 -16.05 -1.36 5.27
CA GLU A 325 -17.12 -0.86 6.15
C GLU A 325 -16.64 0.27 7.07
N MET A 326 -15.32 0.49 7.17
CA MET A 326 -14.78 1.62 7.91
C MET A 326 -15.05 2.94 7.18
N ARG A 327 -15.31 2.90 5.86
CA ARG A 327 -15.41 4.13 5.09
C ARG A 327 -16.62 4.96 5.50
N GLY A 328 -16.42 6.25 5.77
CA GLY A 328 -17.46 7.17 6.24
C GLY A 328 -17.86 7.00 7.71
N THR A 329 -17.16 6.16 8.48
CA THR A 329 -17.40 5.94 9.91
C THR A 329 -16.38 6.70 10.78
N PHE A 330 -16.60 6.72 12.10
CA PHE A 330 -15.64 7.34 13.02
C PHE A 330 -14.29 6.60 13.01
N GLU A 331 -14.25 5.32 12.61
CA GLU A 331 -13.00 4.57 12.55
C GLU A 331 -11.96 5.15 11.57
N GLU A 332 -12.37 5.95 10.57
CA GLU A 332 -11.45 6.70 9.70
C GLU A 332 -10.69 7.81 10.44
N CYS A 333 -11.23 8.33 11.53
CA CYS A 333 -10.68 9.49 12.24
C CYS A 333 -9.54 9.06 13.17
N ARG A 334 -8.35 8.79 12.62
CA ARG A 334 -7.19 8.28 13.38
C ARG A 334 -6.42 9.34 14.15
N TYR A 335 -6.69 10.62 13.89
CA TYR A 335 -5.94 11.73 14.45
C TYR A 335 -6.86 12.73 15.15
N ARG A 336 -6.33 13.37 16.18
CA ARG A 336 -7.01 14.44 16.90
C ARG A 336 -6.36 15.78 16.54
N GLY A 337 -7.18 16.76 16.18
CA GLY A 337 -6.76 18.14 15.97
C GLY A 337 -7.64 19.10 16.76
N LYS A 338 -7.15 20.32 17.00
CA LYS A 338 -7.94 21.42 17.56
C LYS A 338 -8.29 22.40 16.44
N ILE A 339 -9.49 22.97 16.49
CA ILE A 339 -9.83 24.09 15.61
C ILE A 339 -9.19 25.35 16.19
N LEU A 340 -8.28 25.98 15.43
CA LEU A 340 -7.64 27.23 15.80
C LEU A 340 -8.50 28.44 15.40
N SER A 341 -9.07 28.40 14.20
CA SER A 341 -9.94 29.47 13.72
C SER A 341 -10.95 28.97 12.69
N ARG A 342 -12.04 29.73 12.58
CA ARG A 342 -13.09 29.60 11.57
C ARG A 342 -13.32 30.97 10.95
N ASN A 343 -13.05 31.09 9.66
CA ASN A 343 -13.23 32.33 8.91
C ASN A 343 -14.26 32.12 7.80
N CYS A 344 -14.98 33.17 7.41
CA CYS A 344 -15.77 33.14 6.18
C CYS A 344 -14.82 32.99 4.97
N VAL A 345 -15.26 32.27 3.95
CA VAL A 345 -14.47 32.11 2.72
C VAL A 345 -14.47 33.41 1.90
N ASP A 346 -15.52 34.21 2.03
CA ASP A 346 -15.71 35.50 1.36
C ASP A 346 -16.62 36.41 2.21
N SER A 347 -17.02 37.55 1.63
CA SER A 347 -17.90 38.54 2.26
C SER A 347 -19.40 38.22 2.19
N ASP A 348 -19.79 37.09 1.58
CA ASP A 348 -21.18 36.68 1.48
C ASP A 348 -21.63 35.95 2.75
N HIS A 349 -22.27 36.70 3.64
CA HIS A 349 -22.79 36.19 4.92
C HIS A 349 -23.89 35.13 4.78
N SER A 350 -24.44 34.93 3.58
CA SER A 350 -25.43 33.87 3.33
C SER A 350 -24.80 32.50 3.04
N ARG A 351 -23.49 32.45 2.75
CA ARG A 351 -22.80 31.18 2.49
C ARG A 351 -22.55 30.42 3.80
N SER A 352 -22.87 29.12 3.77
CA SER A 352 -22.63 28.19 4.86
C SER A 352 -21.21 27.60 4.87
N ILE A 353 -20.36 27.99 3.91
CA ILE A 353 -18.99 27.48 3.76
C ILE A 353 -18.04 28.33 4.62
N ALA A 354 -17.16 27.67 5.36
CA ALA A 354 -16.15 28.34 6.18
C ALA A 354 -14.76 27.74 5.95
N MET A 355 -13.74 28.59 6.03
CA MET A 355 -12.34 28.18 6.10
C MET A 355 -12.01 27.83 7.56
N ILE A 356 -11.53 26.61 7.78
CA ILE A 356 -11.17 26.10 9.12
C ILE A 356 -9.66 25.90 9.17
N THR A 357 -9.02 26.46 10.19
CA THR A 357 -7.62 26.18 10.52
C THR A 357 -7.57 25.13 11.61
N LEU A 358 -6.94 24.00 11.34
CA LEU A 358 -6.75 22.91 12.29
C LEU A 358 -5.30 22.90 12.79
N ASP A 359 -5.13 22.80 14.11
CA ASP A 359 -3.85 22.49 14.72
C ASP A 359 -3.58 20.99 14.55
N VAL A 360 -2.55 20.71 13.75
CA VAL A 360 -2.04 19.37 13.47
C VAL A 360 -0.58 19.21 13.89
N GLN A 361 -0.04 20.16 14.67
CA GLN A 361 1.32 20.06 15.19
C GLN A 361 1.47 18.78 16.01
N GLU A 362 2.55 18.04 15.74
CA GLU A 362 2.85 16.76 16.40
C GLU A 362 1.77 15.67 16.26
N ALA A 363 0.73 15.88 15.43
CA ALA A 363 -0.33 14.90 15.20
C ALA A 363 0.14 13.72 14.33
N GLY A 364 1.28 13.86 13.64
CA GLY A 364 1.76 12.87 12.67
C GLY A 364 1.00 12.88 11.33
N ILE A 365 0.06 13.81 11.17
CA ILE A 365 -0.67 14.03 9.92
C ILE A 365 0.27 14.70 8.91
N THR A 366 0.30 14.16 7.70
CA THR A 366 0.81 14.82 6.50
C THR A 366 -0.39 15.08 5.58
N PHE A 367 -0.32 16.13 4.78
CA PHE A 367 -1.39 16.46 3.84
C PHE A 367 -0.80 17.15 2.61
N GLN A 368 -1.53 17.04 1.49
CA GLN A 368 -1.25 17.72 0.25
C GLN A 368 -2.51 18.46 -0.25
N PRO A 369 -2.36 19.48 -1.11
CA PRO A 369 -3.50 20.11 -1.75
C PRO A 369 -4.39 19.09 -2.46
N GLY A 370 -5.70 19.10 -2.16
CA GLY A 370 -6.68 18.17 -2.73
C GLY A 370 -7.01 16.97 -1.84
N ASP A 371 -6.26 16.75 -0.75
CA ASP A 371 -6.60 15.73 0.24
C ASP A 371 -7.97 16.01 0.87
N ARG A 372 -8.74 14.95 1.07
CA ARG A 372 -10.06 15.01 1.72
C ARG A 372 -9.91 14.65 3.19
N LEU A 373 -10.47 15.44 4.09
CA LEU A 373 -10.45 15.15 5.52
C LEU A 373 -11.76 14.52 5.96
N ALA A 374 -11.70 13.38 6.66
CA ALA A 374 -12.84 12.92 7.45
C ALA A 374 -12.85 13.70 8.77
N VAL A 375 -13.98 14.32 9.09
CA VAL A 375 -14.17 15.07 10.33
C VAL A 375 -15.28 14.43 11.12
N MET A 376 -15.05 14.22 12.41
CA MET A 376 -16.08 13.80 13.36
C MET A 376 -16.58 15.04 14.13
N PRO A 377 -17.67 15.70 13.70
CA PRO A 377 -18.32 16.77 14.46
C PRO A 377 -18.73 16.36 15.87
N MET A 378 -18.83 17.35 16.75
CA MET A 378 -19.41 17.19 18.08
C MET A 378 -20.51 18.22 18.27
N ASN A 379 -21.61 17.83 18.91
CA ASN A 379 -22.72 18.73 19.21
C ASN A 379 -22.25 19.84 20.16
N SER A 380 -22.71 21.09 19.98
CA SER A 380 -22.35 22.18 20.88
C SER A 380 -22.85 21.89 22.31
N TRP A 381 -22.19 22.47 23.32
CA TRP A 381 -22.64 22.32 24.71
C TRP A 381 -24.06 22.84 24.92
N THR A 382 -24.43 23.91 24.22
CA THR A 382 -25.78 24.48 24.27
C THR A 382 -26.83 23.50 23.73
N GLU A 383 -26.56 22.82 22.61
CA GLU A 383 -27.49 21.82 22.08
C GLU A 383 -27.55 20.59 22.98
N CYS A 384 -26.43 20.15 23.53
CA CYS A 384 -26.42 19.05 24.51
C CYS A 384 -27.28 19.37 25.74
N ALA A 385 -27.17 20.59 26.27
CA ALA A 385 -27.95 21.05 27.42
C ALA A 385 -29.46 21.10 27.13
N LYS A 386 -29.87 21.58 25.96
CA LYS A 386 -31.27 21.58 25.54
C LYS A 386 -31.85 20.16 25.48
N VAL A 387 -31.10 19.23 24.88
CA VAL A 387 -31.53 17.83 24.78
C VAL A 387 -31.56 17.16 26.15
N ALA A 388 -30.56 17.41 27.00
CA ALA A 388 -30.53 16.89 28.37
C ALA A 388 -31.77 17.34 29.16
N ALA A 389 -32.08 18.64 29.15
CA ALA A 389 -33.24 19.20 29.83
C ALA A 389 -34.57 18.66 29.27
N ALA A 390 -34.70 18.55 27.94
CA ALA A 390 -35.91 18.04 27.30
C ALA A 390 -36.19 16.57 27.63
N LEU A 391 -35.13 15.78 27.85
CA LEU A 391 -35.22 14.37 28.20
C LEU A 391 -35.14 14.11 29.72
N GLY A 392 -34.97 15.14 30.55
CA GLY A 392 -34.83 15.02 32.00
C GLY A 392 -33.54 14.32 32.45
N LEU A 393 -32.46 14.44 31.67
CA LEU A 393 -31.18 13.74 31.89
C LEU A 393 -30.19 14.53 32.76
N ASP A 394 -30.55 15.71 33.27
CA ASP A 394 -29.62 16.62 33.97
C ASP A 394 -28.90 15.96 35.15
N ALA A 395 -29.60 15.12 35.92
CA ALA A 395 -29.03 14.41 37.06
C ALA A 395 -28.21 13.16 36.68
N MET A 396 -28.27 12.72 35.42
CA MET A 396 -27.69 11.47 34.91
C MET A 396 -26.55 11.70 33.92
N LEU A 397 -26.09 12.94 33.73
CA LEU A 397 -25.09 13.27 32.71
C LEU A 397 -23.77 12.51 32.86
N GLU A 398 -23.38 12.21 34.10
CA GLU A 398 -22.17 11.46 34.43
C GLU A 398 -22.42 9.94 34.57
N ASP A 399 -23.68 9.50 34.45
CA ASP A 399 -24.01 8.09 34.53
C ASP A 399 -23.44 7.33 33.33
N GLN A 400 -23.01 6.10 33.60
CA GLN A 400 -22.42 5.24 32.58
C GLN A 400 -23.50 4.65 31.70
N VAL A 401 -23.27 4.69 30.39
CA VAL A 401 -24.19 4.12 29.40
C VAL A 401 -23.78 2.68 29.09
N ALA A 402 -24.75 1.77 29.08
CA ALA A 402 -24.53 0.41 28.61
C ALA A 402 -24.20 0.42 27.11
N PHE A 403 -23.12 -0.24 26.71
CA PHE A 403 -22.68 -0.26 25.32
C PHE A 403 -23.48 -1.27 24.50
N ASP A 404 -24.13 -0.80 23.45
CA ASP A 404 -24.41 -1.66 22.30
C ASP A 404 -23.13 -1.87 21.46
N ARG A 405 -23.24 -2.62 20.37
CA ARG A 405 -22.10 -2.91 19.48
C ARG A 405 -21.46 -1.64 18.91
N GLY A 406 -22.24 -0.61 18.60
CA GLY A 406 -21.75 0.64 18.00
C GLY A 406 -20.98 1.49 19.01
N TRP A 407 -21.55 1.70 20.20
CA TRP A 407 -20.91 2.46 21.26
C TRP A 407 -19.70 1.75 21.85
N SER A 408 -19.70 0.41 21.90
CA SER A 408 -18.52 -0.37 22.27
C SER A 408 -17.36 -0.09 21.31
N ARG A 409 -17.61 -0.19 20.00
CA ARG A 409 -16.60 0.12 18.96
C ARG A 409 -16.09 1.54 19.06
N TYR A 410 -17.00 2.49 19.32
CA TYR A 410 -16.63 3.88 19.49
C TYR A 410 -15.71 4.09 20.71
N ALA A 411 -16.04 3.48 21.85
CA ALA A 411 -15.20 3.54 23.04
C ALA A 411 -13.80 2.95 22.79
N ASP A 412 -13.73 1.81 22.11
CA ASP A 412 -12.46 1.17 21.73
C ASP A 412 -11.64 2.04 20.76
N HIS A 413 -12.31 2.69 19.80
CA HIS A 413 -11.68 3.63 18.87
C HIS A 413 -11.11 4.86 19.60
N VAL A 414 -11.89 5.50 20.48
CA VAL A 414 -11.43 6.66 21.25
C VAL A 414 -10.22 6.28 22.09
N ALA A 415 -10.29 5.16 22.82
CA ALA A 415 -9.18 4.65 23.62
C ALA A 415 -7.90 4.44 22.77
N SER A 416 -8.07 3.88 21.57
CA SER A 416 -6.98 3.70 20.61
C SER A 416 -6.37 5.03 20.14
N VAL A 417 -7.17 6.05 19.87
CA VAL A 417 -6.68 7.35 19.36
C VAL A 417 -6.09 8.22 20.47
N THR A 418 -6.63 8.13 21.70
CA THR A 418 -6.10 8.88 22.85
C THR A 418 -4.95 8.17 23.55
N SER A 419 -4.64 6.92 23.17
CA SER A 419 -3.68 6.07 23.86
C SER A 419 -3.98 5.94 25.36
N THR A 420 -5.27 6.04 25.73
CA THR A 420 -5.75 5.86 27.10
C THR A 420 -6.43 4.50 27.21
N GLY A 421 -6.50 3.95 28.43
CA GLY A 421 -7.34 2.78 28.68
C GLY A 421 -8.79 2.99 28.21
N ARG A 422 -9.52 1.90 27.96
CA ARG A 422 -10.90 1.95 27.49
C ARG A 422 -11.77 2.80 28.42
N SER A 423 -12.13 3.99 27.95
CA SER A 423 -12.96 4.92 28.71
C SER A 423 -14.39 4.41 28.78
N ARG A 424 -14.99 4.49 29.96
CA ARG A 424 -16.44 4.34 30.11
C ARG A 424 -17.09 5.60 29.56
N LEU A 425 -18.04 5.47 28.64
CA LEU A 425 -18.75 6.64 28.10
C LEU A 425 -19.90 6.99 29.02
N THR A 426 -20.09 8.27 29.24
CA THR A 426 -21.19 8.81 30.04
C THR A 426 -22.34 9.29 29.14
N VAL A 427 -23.48 9.63 29.74
CA VAL A 427 -24.61 10.21 29.01
C VAL A 427 -24.20 11.49 28.27
N ILE A 428 -23.37 12.34 28.88
CA ILE A 428 -22.88 13.57 28.23
C ILE A 428 -21.96 13.29 27.04
N ASP A 429 -21.17 12.21 27.08
CA ASP A 429 -20.40 11.76 25.92
C ASP A 429 -21.32 11.36 24.77
N VAL A 430 -22.36 10.58 25.06
CA VAL A 430 -23.35 10.19 24.06
C VAL A 430 -24.00 11.43 23.45
N LEU A 431 -24.50 12.39 24.25
CA LEU A 431 -25.11 13.62 23.74
C LEU A 431 -24.15 14.44 22.87
N ARG A 432 -22.86 14.51 23.23
CA ARG A 432 -21.83 15.20 22.46
C ARG A 432 -21.56 14.55 21.10
N LYS A 433 -21.78 13.23 20.96
CA LYS A 433 -21.30 12.40 19.83
C LYS A 433 -22.42 11.59 19.14
N ALA A 434 -23.68 11.74 19.55
CA ALA A 434 -24.81 10.88 19.17
C ALA A 434 -25.17 10.86 17.68
N LEU A 435 -24.72 11.84 16.89
CA LEU A 435 -24.97 11.86 15.44
C LEU A 435 -24.34 10.65 14.71
N PHE A 436 -23.39 9.93 15.32
CA PHE A 436 -22.60 8.88 14.67
C PHE A 436 -23.13 7.45 14.80
N CYS A 437 -23.75 7.07 15.92
CA CYS A 437 -24.19 5.67 16.11
C CYS A 437 -25.52 5.33 15.42
N GLY A 438 -26.21 6.31 14.81
CA GLY A 438 -27.59 6.17 14.34
C GLY A 438 -27.81 5.92 12.84
N ARG A 439 -26.75 5.73 12.02
CA ARG A 439 -26.69 5.78 10.54
C ARG A 439 -26.13 7.12 10.03
N CYS A 440 -24.86 7.10 9.66
CA CYS A 440 -24.34 8.01 8.63
C CYS A 440 -24.11 7.19 7.36
N ALA A 441 -25.17 7.02 6.58
CA ALA A 441 -25.03 6.82 5.15
C ALA A 441 -24.83 8.23 4.55
N TRP A 442 -23.65 8.47 3.99
CA TRP A 442 -23.44 9.53 3.00
C TRP A 442 -23.33 8.89 1.62
#